data_AF-A0A533UWJ0-F1
#
_entry.id   AF-A0A533UWJ0-F1
#
_cell.length_a   1.000
_cell.length_b   1.000
_cell.length_c   1.000
_cell.angle_alpha   90.00
_cell.angle_beta   90.00
_cell.angle_gamma   90.00
#
_symmetry.space_group_name_H-M   'P 1'
#
loop_
_entity.id
_entity.type
_entity.pdbx_description
1 polymer ?
#
loop_
_entity_poly.entity_id
_entity_poly.type
_entity_poly.pdbx_seq_one_letter_code
_entity_poly.pdbx_strand_id
1 'polypeptide(L)' 'MMTSNVNMDYSKYDFKDSTELYVYLSKKGLSRGTVEEISKLKDEPEWMREFRLRSY' A
#
# COMPACT_ATOMS: atom_id res chain seq x y z
N MET A 1 21.29 -30.34 -27.56
CA MET A 1 19.95 -30.50 -26.96
C MET A 1 19.24 -29.16 -27.09
N MET A 2 18.24 -29.06 -27.96
CA MET A 2 17.52 -27.80 -28.21
C MET A 2 16.66 -27.49 -26.98
N THR A 3 16.93 -26.39 -26.26
CA THR A 3 16.11 -25.96 -25.15
C THR A 3 14.83 -25.30 -25.68
N SER A 4 13.72 -26.02 -25.62
CA SER A 4 12.40 -25.47 -25.89
C SER A 4 12.05 -24.43 -24.83
N ASN A 5 12.08 -23.14 -25.20
CA ASN A 5 11.56 -22.06 -24.37
C ASN A 5 10.03 -22.15 -24.38
N VAL A 6 9.45 -22.73 -23.33
CA VAL A 6 8.00 -22.78 -23.13
C VAL A 6 7.55 -21.41 -22.62
N ASN A 7 6.88 -20.63 -23.48
CA ASN A 7 6.24 -19.38 -23.10
C ASN A 7 4.88 -19.71 -22.48
N MET A 8 4.79 -19.66 -21.14
CA MET A 8 3.53 -19.82 -20.42
C MET A 8 2.95 -18.44 -20.14
N ASP A 9 1.81 -18.13 -20.74
CA ASP A 9 1.06 -16.90 -20.46
C ASP A 9 0.23 -17.05 -19.18
N TYR A 10 0.61 -16.29 -18.15
CA TYR A 10 -0.05 -16.26 -16.85
C TYR A 10 -0.96 -15.03 -16.66
N SER A 11 -1.18 -14.23 -17.70
CA SER A 11 -2.00 -13.02 -17.65
C SER A 11 -3.40 -13.25 -17.07
N LYS A 12 -4.00 -14.42 -17.33
CA LYS A 12 -5.29 -14.84 -16.73
C LYS A 12 -5.29 -14.85 -15.19
N TYR A 13 -4.14 -15.00 -14.56
CA TYR A 13 -3.99 -15.10 -13.09
C TYR A 13 -3.40 -13.82 -12.47
N ASP A 14 -3.04 -12.82 -13.27
CA ASP A 14 -2.48 -11.54 -12.81
C ASP A 14 -3.61 -10.57 -12.46
N PHE A 15 -4.34 -10.88 -11.38
CA PHE A 15 -5.41 -10.03 -10.87
C PHE A 15 -4.82 -8.74 -10.30
N LYS A 16 -5.05 -7.62 -10.97
CA LYS A 16 -4.64 -6.29 -10.55
C LYS A 16 -5.88 -5.41 -10.38
N ASP A 17 -6.14 -4.99 -9.16
CA ASP A 17 -7.05 -3.88 -8.93
C ASP A 17 -6.33 -2.57 -9.29
N SER A 18 -6.97 -1.74 -10.13
CA SER A 18 -6.37 -0.48 -10.52
C SER A 18 -6.36 0.49 -9.34
N THR A 19 -5.20 1.04 -9.02
CA THR A 19 -5.02 2.01 -7.93
C THR A 19 -5.28 3.45 -8.38
N GLU A 20 -5.73 3.65 -9.62
CA GLU A 20 -5.97 4.97 -10.24
C GLU A 20 -6.97 5.83 -9.46
N LEU A 21 -7.88 5.20 -8.72
CA LEU A 21 -8.90 5.88 -7.91
C LEU A 21 -8.48 6.13 -6.46
N TYR A 22 -7.25 5.76 -6.07
CA TYR A 22 -6.82 5.89 -4.69
C TYR A 22 -6.50 7.35 -4.37
N VAL A 23 -7.22 7.90 -3.38
CA VAL A 23 -7.00 9.28 -2.90
C VAL A 23 -5.58 9.47 -2.34
N TYR A 24 -4.97 8.41 -1.85
CA TYR A 24 -3.61 8.42 -1.32
C TYR A 24 -2.98 7.02 -1.41
N LEU A 25 -1.75 6.95 -1.92
CA LEU A 25 -0.89 5.78 -1.79
C LEU A 25 0.08 6.00 -0.63
N SER A 26 -0.07 5.20 0.43
CA SER A 26 0.88 5.20 1.54
C SER A 26 2.24 4.71 1.09
N LYS A 27 3.29 5.34 1.61
CA LYS A 27 4.68 4.88 1.43
C LYS A 27 4.84 3.46 1.99
N LYS A 28 5.80 2.73 1.43
CA LYS A 28 6.09 1.35 1.86
C LYS A 28 6.65 1.35 3.28
N GLY A 29 6.02 0.56 4.15
CA GLY A 29 6.42 0.38 5.55
C GLY A 29 5.63 1.26 6.51
N LEU A 30 5.32 0.71 7.69
CA LEU A 30 4.74 1.48 8.78
C LEU A 30 5.88 2.28 9.42
N SER A 31 5.74 3.60 9.44
CA SER A 31 6.68 4.50 10.12
C SER A 31 5.91 5.55 10.90
N ARG A 32 6.54 6.12 11.93
CA ARG A 32 5.96 7.24 12.69
C ARG A 32 5.44 8.35 11.77
N GLY A 33 6.25 8.73 10.78
CA GLY A 33 5.87 9.75 9.78
C GLY A 33 4.67 9.34 8.94
N THR A 34 4.56 8.06 8.56
CA THR A 34 3.41 7.53 7.81
C THR A 34 2.12 7.62 8.64
N VAL A 35 2.19 7.29 9.93
CA VAL A 35 1.04 7.41 10.84
C VAL A 35 0.60 8.86 11.01
N GLU A 36 1.56 9.80 11.12
CA GLU A 36 1.27 11.23 11.20
C GLU A 36 0.64 11.76 9.89
N GLU A 37 1.14 11.33 8.73
CA GLU A 37 0.64 11.71 7.41
C GLU A 37 -0.79 11.20 7.20
N ILE A 38 -1.07 9.94 7.53
CA ILE A 38 -2.43 9.36 7.50
C ILE A 38 -3.37 10.11 8.44
N SER A 39 -2.93 10.42 9.66
CA SER A 39 -3.77 11.13 10.63
C SER A 39 -4.14 12.54 10.15
N LYS A 40 -3.22 13.24 9.47
CA LYS A 40 -3.46 14.55 8.86
C LYS A 40 -4.41 14.46 7.66
N LEU A 41 -4.20 13.48 6.78
CA LEU A 41 -5.07 13.26 5.61
C LEU A 41 -6.52 12.96 6.01
N LYS A 42 -6.70 12.30 7.14
CA LYS A 42 -8.01 11.92 7.68
C LYS A 42 -8.60 12.94 8.63
N ASP A 43 -7.94 14.08 8.82
CA ASP A 43 -8.32 15.17 9.73
C ASP A 43 -8.72 14.65 11.14
N GLU A 44 -7.94 13.71 11.65
CA GLU A 44 -8.24 13.05 12.92
C GLU A 44 -7.90 13.96 14.12
N PRO A 45 -8.72 13.94 15.18
CA PRO A 45 -8.44 14.70 16.39
C PRO A 45 -7.16 14.21 17.06
N GLU A 46 -6.49 15.10 17.80
CA GLU A 46 -5.15 14.84 18.35
C GLU A 46 -5.05 13.55 19.18
N TRP A 47 -6.07 13.25 19.99
CA TRP A 47 -6.09 12.04 20.81
C TRP A 47 -6.03 10.75 19.98
N MET A 48 -6.60 10.74 18.76
CA MET A 48 -6.53 9.61 17.83
C MET A 48 -5.13 9.48 17.21
N ARG A 49 -4.52 10.60 16.84
CA ARG A 49 -3.13 10.64 16.37
C ARG A 49 -2.19 10.04 17.41
N GLU A 50 -2.30 10.50 18.66
CA GLU A 50 -1.47 10.00 19.75
C GLU A 50 -1.73 8.54 20.07
N PHE A 51 -3.00 8.11 20.04
CA PHE A 51 -3.34 6.71 20.22
C PHE A 51 -2.65 5.82 19.17
N ARG A 52 -2.74 6.17 17.88
CA ARG A 52 -2.05 5.43 16.80
C ARG A 52 -0.53 5.43 16.99
N LEU A 53 0.05 6.54 17.41
CA LEU A 53 1.48 6.68 17.64
C LEU A 53 1.99 5.85 18.83
N ARG A 54 1.16 5.58 19.83
CA ARG A 54 1.50 4.67 20.94
C ARG A 54 1.47 3.19 20.55
N SER A 55 0.71 2.85 19.51
CA SER A 55 0.58 1.48 19.00
C SER A 55 1.57 1.14 17.87
N TYR A 56 2.36 2.12 17.43
CA TYR A 56 3.41 1.97 16.43
C TYR A 56 4.71 1.44 17.02
#